data_AF-A0A1F7GWI8-F1
#
_entry.id   AF-A0A1F7GWI8-F1
#
_cell.length_a   1.000
_cell.length_b   1.000
_cell.length_c   1.000
_cell.angle_alpha   90.00
_cell.angle_beta   90.00
_cell.angle_gamma   90.00
#
_symmetry.space_group_name_H-M   'P 1'
#
loop_
_entity.id
_entity.type
_entity.pdbx_description
1 polymer ?
#
loop_
_entity_poly.entity_id
_entity_poly.type
_entity_poly.pdbx_seq_one_letter_code
_entity_poly.pdbx_strand_id
1 'polypeptide(L)'
;MGKPIRNGVIAAGGLILFYFIVMGISSKSWSATISQFQDLWYWMMLLSVGFGTQIGLYTKLKSQMSKLKTTTQNSKLIKSGKTIATTSGTASSISMVACCAHHLSEVLPIIGLSGAAAFLTRYQIPLIMLGVIMNGFGIFYMLKQIQKIKSHVSLKI
;
A
#
# COMPACT_ATOMS: atom_id res chain seq x y z
N MET A 1 4.36 8.83 -20.73
CA MET A 1 3.53 8.14 -19.71
C MET A 1 4.19 6.94 -19.00
N GLY A 2 5.36 6.43 -19.41
CA GLY A 2 5.88 5.15 -18.88
C GLY A 2 6.35 5.13 -17.41
N LYS A 3 6.94 6.22 -16.90
CA LYS A 3 7.51 6.27 -15.54
C LYS A 3 6.52 5.93 -14.39
N PRO A 4 5.30 6.51 -14.33
CA PRO A 4 4.35 6.18 -13.27
C PRO A 4 3.84 4.75 -13.32
N ILE A 5 3.55 4.22 -14.52
CA ILE A 5 3.08 2.83 -14.68
C ILE A 5 4.17 1.85 -14.25
N ARG A 6 5.41 2.07 -14.72
CA ARG A 6 6.57 1.25 -14.32
C ARG A 6 6.77 1.23 -12.81
N ASN A 7 6.73 2.39 -12.16
CA ASN A 7 6.91 2.49 -10.72
C ASN A 7 5.78 1.79 -9.95
N GLY A 8 4.54 1.87 -10.44
CA GLY A 8 3.40 1.16 -9.85
C GLY A 8 3.52 -0.36 -9.97
N VAL A 9 3.93 -0.87 -11.14
CA VAL A 9 4.17 -2.31 -11.36
C VAL A 9 5.30 -2.82 -10.48
N ILE A 10 6.42 -2.09 -10.39
CA ILE A 10 7.54 -2.45 -9.51
C ILE A 10 7.09 -2.50 -8.05
N ALA A 11 6.26 -1.54 -7.61
CA ALA A 11 5.75 -1.51 -6.26
C ALA A 11 4.79 -2.68 -5.94
N ALA A 12 3.88 -3.00 -6.86
CA ALA A 12 2.98 -4.16 -6.71
C ALA A 12 3.76 -5.48 -6.66
N GLY A 13 4.70 -5.67 -7.60
CA GLY A 13 5.56 -6.85 -7.63
C GLY A 13 6.46 -6.96 -6.39
N GLY A 14 7.04 -5.85 -5.95
CA GLY A 14 7.83 -5.79 -4.73
C GLY A 14 7.04 -6.14 -3.48
N LEU A 15 5.76 -5.74 -3.41
CA LEU A 15 4.88 -6.07 -2.28
C LEU A 15 4.57 -7.57 -2.23
N ILE A 16 4.30 -8.20 -3.39
CA ILE A 16 4.09 -9.65 -3.48
C ILE A 16 5.37 -10.41 -3.13
N LEU A 17 6.51 -9.98 -3.66
CA LEU A 17 7.81 -10.57 -3.35
C LEU A 17 8.12 -10.49 -1.85
N PHE A 18 7.85 -9.33 -1.24
CA PHE A 18 8.03 -9.13 0.19
C PHE A 18 7.18 -10.11 1.01
N TYR A 19 5.92 -10.33 0.63
CA TYR A 19 5.08 -11.35 1.27
C TYR A 19 5.72 -12.75 1.23
N PHE A 20 6.16 -13.21 0.05
CA PHE A 20 6.76 -14.54 -0.10
C PHE A 20 8.07 -14.69 0.69
N ILE A 21 8.89 -13.64 0.78
CA ILE A 21 10.11 -13.65 1.59
C ILE A 21 9.77 -13.81 3.07
N VAL A 22 8.86 -12.99 3.59
CA VAL A 22 8.50 -13.00 5.02
C VAL A 22 7.82 -14.32 5.40
N MET A 23 6.88 -14.81 4.59
CA MET A 23 6.17 -16.06 4.86
C MET A 23 7.03 -17.30 4.66
N GLY A 24 7.92 -17.30 3.66
CA GLY A 24 8.86 -18.39 3.43
C GLY A 24 9.83 -18.57 4.60
N ILE A 25 10.33 -17.46 5.17
CA ILE A 25 11.19 -17.48 6.35
C ILE A 25 10.39 -17.93 7.60
N SER A 26 9.18 -17.40 7.79
CA SER A 26 8.38 -17.65 9.01
C SER A 26 7.83 -19.07 9.09
N SER A 27 7.28 -19.59 7.98
CA SER A 27 6.59 -20.88 7.98
C SER A 27 7.55 -22.07 7.91
N LYS A 28 8.83 -21.85 7.57
CA LYS A 28 9.85 -22.89 7.29
C LYS A 28 9.44 -23.98 6.28
N SER A 29 8.28 -23.83 5.63
CA SER A 29 7.71 -24.73 4.64
C SER A 29 7.15 -23.93 3.47
N TRP A 30 7.64 -24.26 2.28
CA TRP A 30 7.25 -23.59 1.03
C TRP A 30 5.83 -23.97 0.59
N SER A 31 5.41 -25.22 0.84
CA SER A 31 4.04 -25.67 0.52
C SER A 31 2.99 -24.96 1.37
N ALA A 32 3.27 -24.74 2.66
CA ALA A 32 2.39 -24.00 3.57
C ALA A 32 2.24 -22.53 3.13
N THR A 33 3.34 -21.89 2.71
CA THR A 33 3.31 -20.51 2.18
C THR A 33 2.43 -20.39 0.93
N ILE A 34 2.51 -21.35 0.01
CA ILE A 34 1.71 -21.34 -1.22
C ILE A 34 0.23 -21.58 -0.92
N SER A 35 -0.10 -22.56 -0.06
CA SER A 35 -1.49 -22.83 0.33
C SER A 35 -2.12 -21.60 0.98
N GLN A 36 -1.41 -20.93 1.88
CA GLN A 36 -1.90 -19.72 2.54
C GLN A 36 -2.10 -18.57 1.55
N PHE A 37 -1.21 -18.43 0.57
CA PHE A 37 -1.39 -17.46 -0.51
C PHE A 37 -2.63 -17.79 -1.32
N GLN A 38 -2.89 -19.06 -1.66
CA GLN A 38 -4.06 -19.50 -2.41
C GLN A 38 -5.37 -19.26 -1.65
N ASP A 39 -5.39 -19.31 -0.32
CA ASP A 39 -6.60 -19.00 0.46
C ASP A 39 -6.90 -17.50 0.48
N LEU A 40 -5.85 -16.66 0.49
CA LEU A 40 -5.96 -15.20 0.64
C LEU A 40 -5.65 -14.42 -0.65
N TRP A 41 -5.51 -15.11 -1.78
CA TRP A 41 -4.98 -14.53 -3.02
C TRP A 41 -5.83 -13.34 -3.50
N TYR A 42 -7.16 -13.42 -3.36
CA TYR A 42 -8.07 -12.34 -3.73
C TYR A 42 -7.75 -11.04 -2.98
N TRP A 43 -7.55 -11.12 -1.66
CA TRP A 43 -7.18 -9.97 -0.82
C TRP A 43 -5.79 -9.46 -1.12
N MET A 44 -4.85 -10.38 -1.33
CA MET A 44 -3.45 -10.08 -1.62
C MET A 44 -3.28 -9.35 -2.94
N MET A 45 -3.94 -9.84 -3.99
CA MET A 45 -3.94 -9.22 -5.31
C MET A 45 -4.63 -7.86 -5.28
N LEU A 46 -5.75 -7.73 -4.56
CA LEU A 46 -6.44 -6.45 -4.41
C LEU A 46 -5.57 -5.39 -3.72
N LEU A 47 -4.91 -5.75 -2.62
CA LEU A 47 -3.97 -4.87 -1.91
C LEU A 47 -2.77 -4.50 -2.77
N SER A 48 -2.17 -5.47 -3.47
CA SER A 48 -1.00 -5.25 -4.32
C SER A 48 -1.31 -4.35 -5.51
N VAL A 49 -2.41 -4.60 -6.22
CA VAL A 49 -2.87 -3.74 -7.33
C VAL A 49 -3.21 -2.35 -6.82
N GLY A 50 -3.89 -2.25 -5.69
CA GLY A 50 -4.23 -0.98 -5.06
C GLY A 50 -2.98 -0.17 -4.68
N PHE A 51 -2.01 -0.79 -4.01
CA PHE A 51 -0.74 -0.18 -3.65
C PHE A 51 0.07 0.25 -4.88
N GLY A 52 0.18 -0.60 -5.90
CA GLY A 52 0.83 -0.25 -7.18
C GLY A 52 0.15 0.95 -7.84
N THR A 53 -1.18 0.99 -7.84
CA THR A 53 -1.97 2.12 -8.33
C THR A 53 -1.66 3.39 -7.55
N GLN A 54 -1.62 3.32 -6.22
CA GLN A 54 -1.25 4.46 -5.36
C GLN A 54 0.15 5.01 -5.69
N ILE A 55 1.16 4.14 -5.84
CA ILE A 55 2.52 4.55 -6.20
C ILE A 55 2.59 5.15 -7.61
N GLY A 56 1.83 4.60 -8.56
CA GLY A 56 1.72 5.13 -9.91
C GLY A 56 1.10 6.53 -9.93
N LEU A 57 -0.03 6.72 -9.23
CA LEU A 57 -0.69 8.01 -9.06
C LEU A 57 0.21 9.03 -8.36
N TYR A 58 0.90 8.63 -7.29
CA TYR A 58 1.85 9.48 -6.58
C TYR A 58 3.00 9.93 -7.50
N THR A 59 3.56 9.01 -8.29
CA THR A 59 4.63 9.33 -9.25
C THR A 59 4.14 10.33 -10.31
N LYS A 60 2.92 10.13 -10.82
CA LYS A 60 2.28 11.05 -11.78
C LYS A 60 2.05 12.43 -11.16
N LEU A 61 1.47 12.47 -9.96
CA LEU A 61 1.20 13.69 -9.22
C LEU A 61 2.49 14.47 -8.93
N LYS A 62 3.54 13.79 -8.44
CA LYS A 62 4.87 14.36 -8.21
C LYS A 62 5.48 14.92 -9.49
N SER A 63 5.35 14.22 -10.62
CA SER A 63 5.89 14.67 -11.90
C SER A 63 5.12 15.87 -12.49
N GLN A 64 3.80 15.97 -12.29
CA GLN A 64 3.03 17.14 -12.71
C GLN A 64 3.34 18.34 -11.82
N MET A 65 3.46 18.12 -10.51
CA MET A 65 3.82 19.16 -9.55
C MET A 65 5.24 19.69 -9.74
N SER A 66 6.20 18.84 -10.10
CA SER A 66 7.58 19.28 -10.39
C SER A 66 7.66 20.19 -11.61
N LYS A 67 6.72 20.05 -12.57
CA LYS A 67 6.60 20.96 -13.71
C LYS A 67 5.91 22.29 -13.37
N LEU A 68 5.16 22.34 -12.27
CA LEU A 68 4.38 23.51 -11.82
C LEU A 68 5.07 24.30 -10.69
N LYS A 69 6.34 24.01 -10.40
CA LYS A 69 7.15 24.58 -9.30
C LYS A 69 7.36 26.11 -9.37
N THR A 70 6.79 26.79 -10.36
CA THR A 70 6.87 28.26 -10.54
C THR A 70 5.73 29.04 -9.87
N THR A 71 4.77 28.43 -9.18
CA THR A 71 3.70 29.20 -8.51
C THR A 71 3.39 28.73 -7.09
N THR A 72 3.69 29.60 -6.12
CA THR A 72 3.63 29.48 -4.64
C THR A 72 2.34 28.85 -4.07
N GLN A 73 1.21 28.93 -4.79
CA GLN A 73 -0.08 28.34 -4.40
C GLN A 73 -0.14 26.80 -4.45
N ASN A 74 0.72 26.12 -5.20
CA ASN A 74 0.70 24.65 -5.33
C ASN A 74 1.35 23.90 -4.16
N SER A 75 2.07 24.59 -3.27
CA SER A 75 2.86 24.01 -2.16
C SER A 75 2.00 23.27 -1.12
N LYS A 76 0.80 23.76 -0.81
CA LYS A 76 -0.13 23.16 0.17
C LYS A 76 -0.70 21.84 -0.33
N LEU A 77 -1.07 21.79 -1.62
CA LEU A 77 -1.58 20.57 -2.29
C LEU A 77 -0.49 19.49 -2.40
N ILE A 78 0.78 19.89 -2.58
CA ILE A 78 1.96 19.02 -2.61
C ILE A 78 2.18 18.33 -1.26
N LYS A 79 2.14 19.08 -0.15
CA LYS A 79 2.29 18.51 1.20
C LYS A 79 1.18 17.50 1.50
N SER A 80 -0.09 17.85 1.27
CA SER A 80 -1.21 16.95 1.55
C SER A 80 -1.21 15.68 0.71
N GLY A 81 -0.89 15.76 -0.59
CA GLY A 81 -0.80 14.57 -1.45
C GLY A 81 0.33 13.62 -1.07
N LYS A 82 1.49 14.15 -0.68
CA LYS A 82 2.62 13.35 -0.20
C LYS A 82 2.31 12.69 1.14
N THR A 83 1.77 13.45 2.10
CA THR A 83 1.40 12.94 3.42
C THR A 83 0.36 11.82 3.34
N ILE A 84 -0.64 11.94 2.46
CA ILE A 84 -1.71 10.93 2.30
C ILE A 84 -1.19 9.68 1.59
N ALA A 85 -0.37 9.82 0.55
CA ALA A 85 0.26 8.66 -0.10
C ALA A 85 1.19 7.90 0.86
N THR A 86 1.95 8.60 1.70
CA THR A 86 2.79 7.96 2.71
C THR A 86 1.96 7.31 3.82
N THR A 87 0.91 7.96 4.32
CA THR A 87 0.10 7.37 5.41
C THR A 87 -0.75 6.19 4.94
N SER A 88 -1.39 6.28 3.78
CA SER A 88 -2.18 5.16 3.21
C SER A 88 -1.30 4.00 2.73
N GLY A 89 -0.11 4.30 2.18
CA GLY A 89 0.90 3.30 1.87
C GLY A 89 1.38 2.58 3.13
N THR A 90 1.81 3.33 4.16
CA THR A 90 2.25 2.76 5.44
C THR A 90 1.15 1.95 6.12
N ALA A 91 -0.11 2.41 6.11
CA ALA A 91 -1.22 1.64 6.67
C ALA A 91 -1.45 0.31 5.92
N SER A 92 -1.33 0.30 4.59
CA SER A 92 -1.43 -0.92 3.78
C SER A 92 -0.26 -1.88 4.07
N SER A 93 0.96 -1.35 4.19
CA SER A 93 2.15 -2.13 4.57
C SER A 93 2.05 -2.70 5.97
N ILE A 94 1.58 -1.93 6.95
CA ILE A 94 1.40 -2.38 8.33
C ILE A 94 0.32 -3.46 8.40
N SER A 95 -0.79 -3.28 7.67
CA SER A 95 -1.85 -4.30 7.60
C SER A 95 -1.33 -5.60 6.99
N MET A 96 -0.50 -5.52 5.96
CA MET A 96 0.15 -6.69 5.36
C MET A 96 1.16 -7.36 6.31
N VAL A 97 2.03 -6.58 6.95
CA VAL A 97 2.98 -7.09 7.95
C VAL A 97 2.24 -7.73 9.12
N ALA A 98 1.12 -7.14 9.58
CA ALA A 98 0.28 -7.74 10.61
C ALA A 98 -0.34 -9.07 10.13
N CYS A 99 -0.84 -9.12 8.89
CA CYS A 99 -1.31 -10.35 8.26
C CYS A 99 -0.19 -11.40 8.03
N CYS A 100 1.09 -11.02 8.08
CA CYS A 100 2.21 -11.98 7.99
C CYS A 100 2.72 -12.37 9.38
N ALA A 101 2.76 -11.41 10.31
CA ALA A 101 3.29 -11.56 11.66
C ALA A 101 2.41 -12.45 12.56
N HIS A 102 1.14 -12.68 12.20
CA HIS A 102 0.32 -13.64 12.93
C HIS A 102 0.82 -15.07 12.78
N HIS A 103 1.55 -15.44 11.72
CA HIS A 103 2.17 -16.77 11.60
C HIS A 103 3.44 -16.89 12.44
N LEU A 104 4.09 -15.77 12.73
CA LEU A 104 5.25 -15.72 13.62
C LEU A 104 4.86 -16.05 15.08
N SER A 105 3.56 -15.99 15.38
CA SER A 105 2.99 -16.38 16.68
C SER A 105 3.15 -17.83 17.05
N GLU A 106 3.10 -18.71 16.06
CA GLU A 106 3.14 -20.16 16.25
C GLU A 106 4.58 -20.62 16.55
N VAL A 107 5.56 -19.76 16.26
CA VAL A 107 7.00 -20.10 16.34
C VAL A 107 7.70 -19.45 17.55
N LEU A 108 7.14 -18.39 18.14
CA LEU A 108 7.74 -17.64 19.25
C LEU A 108 6.81 -17.57 20.47
N PRO A 109 6.96 -18.47 21.45
CA PRO A 109 6.29 -18.34 22.74
C PRO A 109 7.08 -17.35 23.61
N ILE A 110 7.01 -16.07 23.25
CA ILE A 110 7.36 -14.97 24.16
C ILE A 110 6.04 -14.35 24.57
N ILE A 111 5.76 -14.32 25.88
CA ILE A 111 4.43 -14.08 26.46
C ILE A 111 3.75 -12.78 25.92
N GLY A 112 4.52 -11.74 25.59
CA GLY A 112 4.02 -10.52 24.93
C GLY A 112 3.78 -10.62 23.41
N LEU A 113 4.56 -11.44 22.70
CA LEU A 113 4.37 -11.75 21.29
C LEU A 113 3.17 -12.68 21.07
N SER A 114 2.91 -13.63 21.99
CA SER A 114 1.76 -14.54 21.95
C SER A 114 0.40 -13.84 22.14
N GLY A 115 0.36 -12.72 22.87
CA GLY A 115 -0.83 -11.88 22.97
C GLY A 115 -1.10 -11.05 21.70
N ALA A 116 -0.06 -10.40 21.16
CA ALA A 116 -0.15 -9.67 19.89
C ALA A 116 -0.51 -10.62 18.73
N ALA A 117 0.17 -11.74 18.64
CA ALA A 117 -0.15 -12.88 17.80
C ALA A 117 -1.62 -13.31 17.79
N ALA A 118 -2.19 -13.62 18.96
CA ALA A 118 -3.58 -14.08 19.07
C ALA A 118 -4.54 -12.97 18.64
N PHE A 119 -4.21 -11.72 18.95
CA PHE A 119 -4.95 -10.55 18.46
C PHE A 119 -4.86 -10.44 16.93
N LEU A 120 -3.67 -10.50 16.34
CA LEU A 120 -3.46 -10.39 14.90
C LEU A 120 -4.15 -11.53 14.13
N THR A 121 -4.14 -12.76 14.66
CA THR A 121 -4.84 -13.91 14.07
C THR A 121 -6.36 -13.72 14.13
N ARG A 122 -6.89 -13.24 15.26
CA ARG A 122 -8.33 -13.02 15.44
C ARG A 122 -8.87 -11.82 14.66
N TYR A 123 -8.05 -10.80 14.44
CA TYR A 123 -8.42 -9.56 13.74
C TYR A 123 -7.82 -9.45 12.32
N GLN A 124 -7.30 -10.54 11.76
CA GLN A 124 -6.66 -10.57 10.44
C GLN A 124 -7.60 -10.01 9.34
N ILE A 125 -8.80 -10.57 9.21
CA ILE A 125 -9.79 -10.16 8.20
C ILE A 125 -10.20 -8.68 8.40
N PRO A 126 -10.56 -8.21 9.61
CA PRO A 126 -10.81 -6.79 9.88
C PRO A 126 -9.65 -5.85 9.50
N LEU A 127 -8.41 -6.23 9.78
CA LEU A 127 -7.23 -5.41 9.46
C LEU A 127 -6.98 -5.33 7.95
N ILE A 128 -7.14 -6.44 7.22
CA ILE A 128 -7.05 -6.49 5.75
C ILE A 128 -8.13 -5.57 5.15
N MET A 129 -9.36 -5.69 5.62
CA MET A 129 -10.49 -4.84 5.20
C MET A 129 -10.19 -3.36 5.41
N LEU A 130 -9.71 -2.98 6.60
CA LEU A 130 -9.30 -1.60 6.89
C LEU A 130 -8.20 -1.13 5.93
N GLY A 131 -7.21 -1.98 5.65
CA GLY A 131 -6.16 -1.72 4.69
C GLY A 131 -6.70 -1.44 3.29
N VAL A 132 -7.62 -2.28 2.80
CA VAL A 132 -8.28 -2.09 1.50
C VAL A 132 -9.08 -0.79 1.43
N ILE A 133 -9.84 -0.47 2.49
CA ILE A 133 -10.60 0.79 2.56
C ILE A 133 -9.68 2.00 2.50
N MET A 134 -8.60 2.00 3.29
CA MET A 134 -7.61 3.08 3.29
C MET A 134 -6.87 3.18 1.95
N ASN A 135 -6.63 2.05 1.29
CA ASN A 135 -6.06 2.01 -0.03
C ASN A 135 -6.97 2.70 -1.05
N GLY A 136 -8.26 2.36 -1.06
CA GLY A 136 -9.29 3.00 -1.88
C GLY A 136 -9.39 4.50 -1.63
N PHE A 137 -9.41 4.93 -0.37
CA PHE A 137 -9.44 6.35 -0.01
C PHE A 137 -8.21 7.11 -0.53
N GLY A 138 -7.01 6.53 -0.40
CA GLY A 138 -5.78 7.12 -0.92
C GLY A 138 -5.79 7.27 -2.44
N ILE A 139 -6.29 6.27 -3.18
CA ILE A 139 -6.44 6.34 -4.64
C ILE A 139 -7.41 7.46 -5.01
N PHE A 140 -8.61 7.46 -4.42
CA PHE A 140 -9.64 8.47 -4.70
C PHE A 140 -9.13 9.89 -4.46
N TYR A 141 -8.47 10.12 -3.32
CA TYR A 141 -7.92 11.42 -2.98
C TYR A 141 -6.85 11.88 -3.99
N MET A 142 -5.94 10.99 -4.39
CA MET A 142 -4.90 11.31 -5.38
C MET A 142 -5.50 11.61 -6.76
N LEU A 143 -6.54 10.89 -7.19
CA LEU A 143 -7.26 11.19 -8.43
C LEU A 143 -7.88 12.59 -8.40
N LYS A 144 -8.57 12.94 -7.30
CA LYS A 144 -9.17 14.26 -7.11
C LYS A 144 -8.12 15.37 -7.16
N GLN A 145 -6.94 15.15 -6.58
CA GLN A 145 -5.83 16.11 -6.64
C GLN A 145 -5.26 16.28 -8.05
N ILE A 146 -5.09 15.19 -8.80
CA ILE A 146 -4.64 15.24 -10.20
C ILE A 146 -5.65 16.02 -11.05
N GLN A 147 -6.95 15.78 -10.87
CA GLN A 147 -8.01 16.49 -11.58
C GLN A 147 -8.00 17.99 -11.26
N LYS A 148 -7.88 18.35 -9.97
CA LYS A 148 -7.80 19.75 -9.53
C LYS A 148 -6.59 20.48 -10.13
N ILE A 149 -5.44 19.82 -10.23
CA ILE A 149 -4.26 20.40 -10.87
C ILE A 149 -4.50 20.58 -12.37
N LYS A 150 -5.12 19.61 -13.03
CA LYS A 150 -5.45 19.70 -14.46
C LYS A 150 -6.41 20.87 -14.75
N SER A 151 -7.44 21.07 -13.92
CA SER A 151 -8.39 22.17 -14.10
C SER A 151 -7.74 23.54 -13.89
N HIS A 152 -6.86 23.70 -12.89
CA HIS A 152 -6.13 24.95 -12.68
C HIS A 152 -5.15 25.28 -13.81
N VAL A 153 -4.53 24.27 -14.43
CA VAL A 153 -3.67 24.47 -15.60
C VAL A 153 -4.50 24.85 -16.84
N SER A 154 -5.67 24.23 -17.04
CA SER A 154 -6.54 24.51 -18.18
C SER A 154 -7.21 25.87 -18.14
N LEU A 155 -7.40 26.47 -16.96
CA LEU A 155 -7.98 27.82 -16.80
C LEU A 155 -6.95 28.95 -16.97
N LYS A 156 -5.66 28.62 -17.10
CA LYS A 156 -4.56 29.59 -17.20
C LYS A 156 -3.92 29.64 -18.60
N ILE A 157 -4.48 28.91 -19.55
CA ILE A 157 -4.17 28.91 -20.99
C ILE A 157 -5.35 29.59 -21.68
#